data_AF-A0A6A3N820-F1
#
_entry.id   AF-A0A6A3N820-F1
#
_cell.length_a   1.000
_cell.length_b   1.000
_cell.length_c   1.000
_cell.angle_alpha   90.00
_cell.angle_beta   90.00
_cell.angle_gamma   90.00
#
_symmetry.space_group_name_H-M   'P 1'
#
loop_
_entity.id
_entity.type
_entity.pdbx_description
1 polymer ?
#
loop_
_entity_poly.entity_id
_entity_poly.type
_entity_poly.pdbx_seq_one_letter_code
_entity_poly.pdbx_strand_id
1 'polypeptide(L)'
;MASAGTTPKEIRAWLRKKTGKKTKLKDVHNMFQDLKKAYKRNMSDVERTESILEEFASEQEGNTAQIFVDKARGVAVAVTLQSAGMKRSFAAFPEVLMVDSTHDTNCNGYKLFSFVVHDCFGKVKE
;
A
#
# COMPACT_ATOMS: atom_id res chain seq x y z
N MET A 1 0.52 -0.52 13.29
CA MET A 1 0.89 -1.00 11.94
C MET A 1 0.03 -2.22 11.62
N ALA A 2 -0.91 -2.11 10.70
CA ALA A 2 -1.74 -3.23 10.28
C ALA A 2 -0.87 -4.14 9.39
N SER A 3 -0.66 -5.38 9.85
CA SER A 3 0.17 -6.40 9.24
C SER A 3 -0.35 -6.79 7.84
N ALA A 4 0.37 -6.39 6.80
CA ALA A 4 0.36 -7.10 5.54
C ALA A 4 0.71 -8.58 5.82
N GLY A 5 -0.09 -9.53 5.30
CA GLY A 5 0.12 -10.97 5.53
C GLY A 5 -0.71 -11.62 6.64
N THR A 6 -1.74 -10.95 7.17
CA THR A 6 -2.60 -11.51 8.23
C THR A 6 -3.38 -12.75 7.75
N THR A 7 -3.33 -13.84 8.51
CA THR A 7 -4.02 -15.10 8.19
C THR A 7 -5.54 -14.98 8.35
N PRO A 8 -6.37 -15.79 7.65
CA PRO A 8 -7.83 -15.77 7.83
C PRO A 8 -8.29 -16.00 9.28
N LYS A 9 -7.47 -16.70 10.09
CA LYS A 9 -7.72 -16.93 11.52
C LYS A 9 -7.58 -15.66 12.34
N GLU A 10 -6.54 -14.87 12.08
CA GLU A 10 -6.28 -13.61 12.76
C GLU A 10 -7.30 -12.54 12.36
N ILE A 11 -7.69 -12.47 11.09
CA ILE A 11 -8.78 -11.60 10.62
C ILE A 11 -10.08 -11.93 11.34
N ARG A 12 -10.41 -13.23 11.47
CA ARG A 12 -11.59 -13.67 12.23
C ARG A 12 -11.50 -13.23 13.70
N ALA A 13 -10.35 -13.39 14.34
CA ALA A 13 -10.14 -13.01 15.74
C ALA A 13 -10.34 -11.49 15.93
N TRP A 14 -9.78 -10.69 15.02
CA TRP A 14 -9.98 -9.25 15.00
C TRP A 14 -11.45 -8.88 14.81
N LEU A 15 -12.16 -9.51 13.86
CA LEU A 15 -13.59 -9.26 13.62
C LEU A 15 -14.45 -9.56 14.85
N ARG A 16 -14.18 -10.67 15.56
CA ARG A 16 -14.89 -10.98 16.81
C ARG A 16 -14.64 -9.94 17.89
N LYS A 17 -13.37 -9.53 18.07
CA LYS A 17 -12.98 -8.52 19.06
C LYS A 17 -13.62 -7.16 18.75
N LYS A 18 -13.66 -6.76 17.47
CA LYS A 18 -14.13 -5.44 17.04
C LYS A 18 -15.66 -5.34 17.02
N THR A 19 -16.35 -6.41 16.60
CA THR A 19 -17.81 -6.37 16.35
C THR A 19 -18.64 -7.09 17.41
N GLY A 20 -18.03 -7.92 18.27
CA GLY A 20 -18.73 -8.78 19.22
C GLY A 20 -19.52 -9.94 18.57
N LYS A 21 -19.53 -10.03 17.24
CA LYS A 21 -20.31 -11.04 16.50
C LYS A 21 -19.58 -12.39 16.46
N LYS A 22 -20.33 -13.48 16.53
CA LYS A 22 -19.82 -14.85 16.36
C LYS A 22 -19.54 -15.13 14.88
N THR A 23 -18.39 -14.69 14.38
CA THR A 23 -17.94 -14.96 13.00
C THR A 23 -17.27 -16.33 12.87
N LYS A 24 -17.54 -17.05 11.79
CA LYS A 24 -16.89 -18.30 11.38
C LYS A 24 -15.76 -18.02 10.39
N LEU A 25 -14.86 -18.99 10.20
CA LEU A 25 -13.81 -18.87 9.17
C LEU A 25 -14.40 -18.77 7.76
N LYS A 26 -15.54 -19.43 7.52
CA LYS A 26 -16.28 -19.34 6.25
C LYS A 26 -16.69 -17.90 5.94
N ASP A 27 -17.08 -17.11 6.94
CA ASP A 27 -17.49 -15.72 6.73
C ASP A 27 -16.32 -14.86 6.24
N VAL A 28 -15.12 -15.08 6.79
CA VAL A 28 -13.89 -14.43 6.32
C VAL A 28 -13.57 -14.84 4.88
N HIS A 29 -13.72 -16.14 4.57
CA HIS A 29 -13.47 -16.63 3.23
C HIS A 29 -14.48 -16.10 2.20
N ASN A 30 -15.77 -16.03 2.57
CA ASN A 30 -16.81 -15.41 1.75
C ASN A 30 -16.52 -13.92 1.52
N MET A 31 -16.14 -13.18 2.56
CA MET A 31 -15.73 -11.79 2.44
C MET A 31 -14.56 -11.64 1.45
N PHE A 32 -13.55 -12.51 1.53
CA PHE A 32 -12.46 -12.51 0.55
C PHE A 32 -12.93 -12.83 -0.87
N GLN A 33 -13.85 -13.78 -1.04
CA GLN A 33 -14.41 -14.10 -2.35
C GLN A 33 -15.22 -12.93 -2.91
N ASP A 34 -16.02 -12.26 -2.08
CA ASP A 34 -16.81 -11.11 -2.47
C ASP A 34 -15.91 -9.91 -2.79
N LEU A 35 -14.85 -9.68 -2.01
CA LEU A 35 -13.81 -8.70 -2.33
C LEU A 35 -13.12 -9.04 -3.65
N LYS A 36 -12.79 -10.31 -3.91
CA LYS A 36 -12.23 -10.74 -5.20
C LYS A 36 -13.22 -10.58 -6.37
N LYS A 37 -14.52 -10.79 -6.15
CA LYS A 37 -15.56 -10.57 -7.17
C LYS A 37 -15.77 -9.08 -7.43
N ALA A 38 -15.78 -8.26 -6.37
CA ALA A 38 -15.82 -6.81 -6.48
C ALA A 38 -14.56 -6.29 -7.20
N TYR A 39 -13.39 -6.85 -6.87
CA TYR A 39 -12.13 -6.60 -7.59
C TYR A 39 -12.23 -6.99 -9.07
N LYS A 40 -13.00 -8.02 -9.41
CA LYS A 40 -13.26 -8.46 -10.80
C LYS A 40 -14.41 -7.72 -11.51
N ARG A 41 -15.05 -6.70 -10.93
CA ARG A 41 -15.93 -5.82 -11.73
C ARG A 41 -15.11 -5.19 -12.87
N ASN A 42 -15.73 -5.04 -14.04
CA ASN A 42 -15.18 -4.66 -15.35
C ASN A 42 -14.38 -3.33 -15.38
N MET A 43 -13.32 -3.25 -14.62
CA MET A 43 -12.34 -2.17 -14.66
C MET A 43 -11.03 -2.78 -15.13
N SER A 44 -10.36 -2.11 -16.05
CA SER A 44 -8.98 -2.40 -16.39
C SER A 44 -8.07 -2.22 -15.17
N ASP A 45 -6.90 -2.86 -15.18
CA ASP A 45 -5.91 -2.66 -14.11
C ASP A 45 -5.47 -1.19 -14.01
N VAL A 46 -5.54 -0.44 -15.12
CA VAL A 46 -5.25 1.00 -15.17
C VAL A 46 -6.31 1.78 -14.39
N GLU A 47 -7.59 1.64 -14.73
CA GLU A 47 -8.68 2.36 -14.06
C GLU A 47 -8.73 2.05 -12.55
N ARG A 48 -8.44 0.80 -12.17
CA ARG A 48 -8.34 0.42 -10.75
C ARG A 48 -7.16 1.10 -10.07
N THR A 49 -6.01 1.12 -10.73
CA THR A 49 -4.81 1.76 -10.19
C THR A 49 -5.05 3.26 -10.00
N GLU A 50 -5.61 3.93 -11.01
CA GLU A 50 -5.98 5.36 -10.92
C GLU A 50 -6.91 5.64 -9.75
N SER A 51 -7.99 4.87 -9.60
CA SER A 51 -8.92 5.03 -8.48
C SER A 51 -8.25 4.88 -7.11
N ILE A 52 -7.34 3.91 -6.95
CA ILE A 52 -6.62 3.70 -5.68
C ILE A 52 -5.64 4.86 -5.41
N LEU A 53 -4.96 5.37 -6.44
CA LEU A 53 -4.03 6.48 -6.28
C LEU A 53 -4.75 7.79 -5.94
N GLU A 54 -5.93 8.03 -6.53
CA GLU A 54 -6.80 9.16 -6.21
C GLU A 54 -7.35 9.08 -4.79
N GLU A 55 -7.82 7.89 -4.37
CA GLU A 55 -8.25 7.63 -2.99
C GLU A 55 -7.10 7.94 -2.00
N PHE A 56 -5.91 7.40 -2.26
CA PHE A 56 -4.74 7.63 -1.41
C PHE A 56 -4.33 9.11 -1.33
N ALA A 57 -4.33 9.82 -2.47
CA ALA A 57 -3.98 11.23 -2.53
C ALA A 57 -5.01 12.11 -1.81
N SER A 58 -6.29 11.72 -1.83
CA SER A 58 -7.37 12.46 -1.17
C SER A 58 -7.51 12.15 0.33
N GLU A 59 -6.99 11.02 0.80
CA GLU A 59 -7.11 10.59 2.21
C GLU A 59 -6.49 11.57 3.21
N GLN A 60 -5.36 12.19 2.86
CA GLN A 60 -4.69 13.16 3.72
C GLN A 60 -4.02 14.26 2.91
N GLU A 61 -4.17 15.51 3.35
CA GLU A 61 -3.45 16.64 2.75
C GLU A 61 -1.94 16.40 2.77
N GLY A 62 -1.33 16.59 1.61
CA GLY A 62 0.08 16.31 1.41
C GLY A 62 0.38 14.85 1.06
N ASN A 63 -0.59 13.96 0.87
CA ASN A 63 -0.34 12.73 0.12
C ASN A 63 -0.20 13.04 -1.37
N THR A 64 0.72 12.35 -2.05
CA THR A 64 0.92 12.47 -3.51
C THR A 64 1.10 11.09 -4.12
N ALA A 65 0.45 10.86 -5.25
CA ALA A 65 0.60 9.67 -6.05
C ALA A 65 0.79 10.04 -7.52
N GLN A 66 1.59 9.26 -8.25
CA GLN A 66 1.90 9.55 -9.66
C GLN A 66 2.16 8.26 -10.44
N ILE A 67 1.68 8.23 -11.68
CA ILE A 67 2.00 7.21 -12.68
C ILE A 67 2.97 7.81 -13.69
N PHE A 68 4.14 7.19 -13.83
CA PHE A 68 5.12 7.54 -14.85
C PHE A 68 4.89 6.67 -16.07
N VAL A 69 4.65 7.30 -17.21
CA VAL A 69 4.34 6.62 -18.48
C VAL A 69 5.44 6.91 -19.49
N ASP A 70 5.99 5.85 -20.08
CA ASP A 70 6.79 5.98 -21.30
C ASP A 70 5.85 6.34 -22.46
N LYS A 71 5.86 7.61 -22.86
CA LYS A 71 4.98 8.14 -23.91
C LYS A 71 5.25 7.52 -25.28
N ALA A 72 6.48 7.05 -25.55
CA ALA A 72 6.81 6.44 -26.83
C ALA A 72 6.22 5.03 -26.96
N ARG A 73 6.17 4.30 -25.85
CA ARG A 73 5.63 2.93 -25.79
C ARG A 73 4.17 2.87 -25.35
N GLY A 74 3.66 3.92 -24.72
CA GLY A 74 2.32 3.94 -24.11
C GLY A 74 2.21 3.03 -22.89
N VAL A 75 3.31 2.76 -22.18
CA VAL A 75 3.35 1.81 -21.06
C VAL A 75 3.75 2.54 -19.77
N ALA A 76 3.05 2.27 -18.69
CA ALA A 76 3.47 2.72 -17.36
C ALA A 76 4.77 2.04 -16.95
N VAL A 77 5.74 2.80 -16.44
CA VAL A 77 7.06 2.32 -16.06
C VAL A 77 7.29 2.36 -14.54
N ALA A 78 6.59 3.25 -13.85
CA ALA A 78 6.62 3.34 -12.40
C ALA A 78 5.32 3.94 -11.86
N VAL A 79 4.95 3.51 -10.66
CA VAL A 79 3.87 4.11 -9.88
C VAL A 79 4.43 4.45 -8.52
N THR A 80 4.26 5.69 -8.07
CA THR A 80 4.78 6.16 -6.79
C THR A 80 3.64 6.56 -5.86
N LEU A 81 3.75 6.18 -4.60
CA LEU A 81 2.91 6.66 -3.50
C LEU A 81 3.81 7.32 -2.46
N GLN A 82 3.49 8.55 -2.07
CA GLN A 82 4.23 9.32 -1.09
C GLN A 82 3.25 9.95 -0.11
N SER A 83 3.22 9.45 1.12
CA SER A 83 2.38 10.05 2.15
C SER A 83 2.97 11.38 2.63
N ALA A 84 2.14 12.23 3.23
CA ALA A 84 2.59 13.45 3.88
C ALA A 84 3.67 13.15 4.95
N GLY A 85 3.52 12.03 5.67
CA GLY A 85 4.50 11.55 6.65
C GLY A 85 5.84 11.20 6.00
N MET A 86 5.84 10.45 4.89
CA MET A 86 7.07 10.10 4.17
C MET A 86 7.84 11.36 3.73
N LYS A 87 7.13 12.37 3.20
CA LYS A 87 7.74 13.63 2.78
C LYS A 87 8.33 14.42 3.95
N ARG A 88 7.63 14.48 5.09
CA ARG A 88 8.17 15.12 6.30
C ARG A 88 9.39 14.38 6.84
N SER A 89 9.35 13.05 6.91
CA SER A 89 10.49 12.25 7.36
C SER A 89 11.71 12.45 6.46
N PHE A 90 11.52 12.42 5.14
CA PHE A 90 12.61 12.65 4.20
C PHE A 90 13.18 14.08 4.28
N ALA A 91 12.32 15.10 4.46
CA ALA A 91 12.76 16.47 4.66
C ALA A 91 13.56 16.67 5.95
N ALA A 92 13.21 15.94 7.02
CA ALA A 92 13.94 15.98 8.29
C ALA A 92 15.25 15.18 8.27
N PHE A 93 15.27 14.05 7.56
CA PHE A 93 16.40 13.12 7.51
C PHE A 93 16.72 12.71 6.07
N PRO A 94 17.34 13.61 5.28
CA PRO A 94 17.63 13.32 3.86
C PRO A 94 18.82 12.37 3.68
N GLU A 95 19.55 12.09 4.75
CA GLU A 95 20.93 11.59 4.68
C GLU A 95 21.05 10.09 4.40
N VAL A 96 20.05 9.29 4.78
CA VAL A 96 20.06 7.85 4.54
C VAL A 96 18.68 7.37 4.11
N LEU A 97 18.59 7.01 2.82
CA LEU A 97 17.46 6.32 2.23
C LEU A 97 17.90 4.91 1.82
N MET A 98 17.55 3.90 2.62
CA MET A 98 17.74 2.50 2.19
C MET A 98 16.63 2.14 1.21
N VAL A 99 17.00 1.53 0.08
CA VAL A 99 16.03 0.99 -0.88
C VAL A 99 15.98 -0.51 -0.70
N ASP A 100 14.85 -1.02 -0.27
CA ASP A 100 14.56 -2.45 -0.26
C ASP A 100 13.67 -2.81 -1.46
N SER A 101 13.91 -3.97 -2.05
CA SER A 101 13.14 -4.43 -3.22
C SER A 101 12.65 -5.85 -3.00
N THR A 102 11.41 -6.13 -3.41
CA THR A 102 10.92 -7.51 -3.41
C THR A 102 11.77 -8.39 -4.33
N HIS A 103 11.92 -9.66 -3.98
CA HIS A 103 12.59 -10.64 -4.86
C HIS A 103 11.84 -10.76 -6.20
N ASP A 104 10.51 -10.83 -6.13
CA ASP A 104 9.64 -11.08 -7.28
C ASP A 104 8.90 -9.82 -7.77
N THR A 105 8.24 -9.98 -8.92
CA THR A 105 7.36 -8.99 -9.53
C THR A 105 5.88 -9.36 -9.36
N ASN A 106 4.99 -8.38 -9.48
CA ASN A 106 3.55 -8.65 -9.60
C ASN A 106 3.18 -9.24 -10.98
N CYS A 107 1.89 -9.51 -11.20
CA CYS A 107 1.37 -10.06 -12.46
C CYS A 107 1.61 -9.18 -13.69
N ASN A 108 1.90 -7.90 -13.48
CA ASN A 108 2.17 -6.91 -14.52
C ASN A 108 3.68 -6.61 -14.65
N GLY A 109 4.54 -7.42 -14.02
CA GLY A 109 6.00 -7.30 -14.13
C GLY A 109 6.64 -6.21 -13.27
N TYR A 110 5.87 -5.53 -12.40
CA TYR A 110 6.43 -4.50 -11.52
C TYR A 110 7.07 -5.11 -10.29
N LYS A 111 8.29 -4.65 -9.98
CA LYS A 111 8.95 -4.89 -8.70
C LYS A 111 8.50 -3.83 -7.69
N LEU A 112 8.25 -4.25 -6.45
CA LEU A 112 7.93 -3.31 -5.38
C LEU A 112 9.23 -2.83 -4.73
N PHE A 113 9.40 -1.52 -4.67
CA PHE A 113 10.47 -0.86 -3.95
C PHE A 113 9.91 -0.18 -2.72
N SER A 114 10.57 -0.37 -1.57
CA SER A 114 10.28 0.36 -0.35
C SER A 114 11.49 1.18 0.06
N PHE A 115 11.23 2.38 0.58
CA PHE A 115 12.25 3.31 0.99
C PHE A 115 12.18 3.48 2.50
N VAL A 116 13.31 3.29 3.18
CA VAL A 116 13.43 3.46 4.62
C VAL A 116 14.30 4.66 4.89
N VAL A 117 13.75 5.62 5.62
CA VAL A 117 14.46 6.81 6.09
C VAL A 117 15.03 6.51 7.48
N HIS A 118 16.32 6.74 7.68
CA HIS A 118 16.97 6.57 8.99
C HIS A 118 17.41 7.93 9.56
N ASP A 119 17.10 8.18 10.84
CA ASP A 119 17.65 9.29 11.60
C ASP A 119 19.00 8.88 12.21
N CYS A 120 20.10 9.33 11.62
CA CYS A 120 21.45 9.06 12.12
C CYS A 120 21.87 9.99 13.28
N PHE A 121 21.10 11.05 13.57
CA PHE A 121 21.44 12.09 14.54
C PHE A 121 20.54 12.10 15.79
N GLY A 122 19.79 11.02 16.04
CA GLY A 122 18.96 10.83 17.23
C GLY A 122 19.73 10.79 18.56
N LYS A 123 20.38 11.89 18.95
CA LYS A 123 20.69 12.29 20.32
C LYS A 123 20.66 13.81 20.43
N VAL A 124 19.56 14.34 20.96
CA VAL A 124 19.66 15.44 21.92
C VAL A 124 19.34 14.83 23.28
N LYS A 125 20.39 14.58 24.07
CA LYS A 125 20.22 14.52 25.52
C LYS A 125 20.27 15.97 26.00
N GLU A 126 19.15 16.44 26.53
CA GLU A 126 19.05 17.17 27.81
C GLU A 126 17.59 17.13 28.29
#